data_AF-A0A5U8STZ3-F1
#
_entry.id   AF-A0A5U8STZ3-F1
#
_cell.length_a   1.000
_cell.length_b   1.000
_cell.length_c   1.000
_cell.angle_alpha   90.00
_cell.angle_beta   90.00
_cell.angle_gamma   90.00
#
_symmetry.space_group_name_H-M   'P 1'
#
loop_
_entity.id
_entity.type
_entity.pdbx_description
1 polymer ?
#
loop_
_entity_poly.entity_id
_entity_poly.type
_entity_poly.pdbx_seq_one_letter_code
_entity_poly.pdbx_strand_id
1 'polypeptide(L)'
;MRIVPVAALICSALLLQGCIGAALVGSAAVATKAASDPRSVGTQVDDGTLEARVSGQLNKDKDIKQQRIIPVAYQGKVLLIGQAEDLSLARRAKEIAAKVDGTELVYNEVRQGTPIDLGTASKDAWITTKVRSKLLTSDAVKSANIKVITENGEIFLLGVV
;
A
#
# COMPACT_ATOMS: atom_id res chain seq x y z
N MET A 1 28.01 31.44 23.85
CA MET A 1 26.62 31.11 23.40
C MET A 1 26.51 30.74 21.91
N ARG A 2 27.57 30.26 21.22
CA ARG A 2 27.52 29.90 19.79
C ARG A 2 27.52 28.38 19.51
N ILE A 3 27.62 27.56 20.56
CA ILE A 3 27.74 26.09 20.48
C ILE A 3 26.39 25.37 20.44
N VAL A 4 25.35 25.94 21.06
CA VAL A 4 23.98 25.40 21.04
C VAL A 4 23.36 25.36 19.63
N PRO A 5 23.45 26.41 18.78
CA PRO A 5 22.89 26.35 17.43
C PRO A 5 23.65 25.38 16.53
N VAL A 6 24.96 25.20 16.73
CA VAL A 6 25.78 24.25 15.96
C VAL A 6 25.43 22.81 16.32
N ALA A 7 25.25 22.50 17.61
CA ALA A 7 24.82 21.18 18.05
C ALA A 7 23.40 20.84 17.57
N ALA A 8 22.48 21.79 17.59
CA ALA A 8 21.12 21.60 17.07
C ALA A 8 21.11 21.37 15.54
N LEU A 9 21.97 22.08 14.79
CA LEU A 9 22.10 21.94 13.35
C LEU A 9 22.74 20.59 12.95
N ILE A 10 23.70 20.10 13.74
CA ILE A 10 24.31 18.77 13.57
C ILE A 10 23.31 17.66 13.91
N CYS A 11 22.54 17.78 15.00
CA CYS A 11 21.48 16.83 15.32
C CYS A 11 20.39 16.78 14.26
N SER A 12 19.99 17.93 13.69
CA SER A 12 19.01 17.99 12.60
C SER A 12 19.54 17.35 11.31
N ALA A 13 20.84 17.53 11.01
CA ALA A 13 21.50 16.89 9.86
C ALA A 13 21.62 15.36 10.02
N LEU A 14 21.85 14.87 11.24
CA LEU A 14 21.88 13.43 11.56
C LEU A 14 20.50 12.78 11.39
N LEU A 15 19.41 13.47 11.73
CA LEU A 15 18.04 12.99 11.52
C LEU A 15 17.63 13.01 10.03
N LEU A 16 18.29 13.83 9.20
CA LEU A 16 18.07 13.89 7.73
C LEU A 16 18.72 12.73 6.94
N GLN A 17 19.61 11.95 7.56
CA GLN A 17 20.21 10.75 6.94
C GLN A 17 19.17 9.64 6.68
N GLY A 18 17.95 9.75 7.21
CA GLY A 18 16.84 8.84 6.95
C GLY A 18 16.41 8.75 5.47
N CYS A 19 16.79 9.72 4.64
CA CYS A 19 16.48 9.69 3.20
C CYS A 19 17.42 8.76 2.39
N ILE A 20 18.67 8.56 2.85
CA ILE A 20 19.63 7.63 2.22
C ILE A 20 19.44 6.21 2.78
N GLY A 21 18.93 6.11 4.01
CA GLY A 21 18.42 4.86 4.57
C GLY A 21 17.47 4.17 3.60
N ALA A 22 16.53 4.87 2.96
CA ALA A 22 15.61 4.28 1.98
C ALA A 22 16.29 3.66 0.74
N ALA A 23 17.46 4.15 0.32
CA ALA A 23 18.18 3.64 -0.85
C ALA A 23 19.00 2.37 -0.54
N LEU A 24 19.60 2.27 0.65
CA LEU A 24 20.32 1.07 1.13
C LEU A 24 19.38 0.03 1.77
N VAL A 25 18.28 0.49 2.38
CA VAL A 25 17.15 -0.34 2.79
C VAL A 25 16.38 -0.85 1.57
N GLY A 26 16.53 -0.23 0.40
CA GLY A 26 16.00 -0.72 -0.86
C GLY A 26 16.54 -2.10 -1.26
N SER A 27 17.77 -2.47 -0.88
CA SER A 27 18.30 -3.83 -1.12
C SER A 27 18.10 -4.76 0.08
N ALA A 28 18.29 -4.28 1.31
CA ALA A 28 18.13 -5.10 2.50
C ALA A 28 16.66 -5.36 2.89
N ALA A 29 15.77 -4.36 2.82
CA ALA A 29 14.34 -4.57 3.09
C ALA A 29 13.59 -5.23 1.93
N VAL A 30 14.05 -5.09 0.69
CA VAL A 30 13.53 -5.93 -0.41
C VAL A 30 13.95 -7.37 -0.20
N ALA A 31 15.20 -7.63 0.23
CA ALA A 31 15.65 -8.99 0.57
C ALA A 31 14.89 -9.60 1.76
N THR A 32 14.60 -8.85 2.83
CA THR A 32 13.84 -9.38 3.98
C THR A 32 12.34 -9.52 3.68
N LYS A 33 11.74 -8.65 2.86
CA LYS A 33 10.37 -8.84 2.36
C LYS A 33 10.25 -10.08 1.47
N ALA A 34 11.24 -10.32 0.60
CA ALA A 34 11.32 -11.50 -0.24
C ALA A 34 11.47 -12.80 0.56
N ALA A 35 12.24 -12.79 1.65
CA ALA A 35 12.53 -13.99 2.45
C ALA A 35 11.37 -14.44 3.34
N SER A 36 10.44 -13.54 3.66
CA SER A 36 9.36 -13.82 4.59
C SER A 36 8.05 -14.17 3.89
N ASP A 37 7.76 -13.53 2.75
CA ASP A 37 6.56 -13.80 1.97
C ASP A 37 6.63 -15.23 1.37
N PRO A 38 5.58 -16.06 1.51
CA PRO A 38 5.58 -17.42 0.96
C PRO A 38 5.62 -17.45 -0.58
N ARG A 39 5.37 -16.31 -1.25
CA ARG A 39 5.33 -16.19 -2.70
C ARG A 39 6.72 -15.92 -3.27
N SER A 40 6.96 -16.42 -4.48
CA SER A 40 8.21 -16.19 -5.20
C SER A 40 8.47 -14.68 -5.40
N VAL A 41 9.74 -14.30 -5.46
CA VAL A 41 10.14 -12.92 -5.78
C VAL A 41 9.57 -12.48 -7.13
N GLY A 42 9.51 -13.39 -8.11
CA GLY A 42 8.87 -13.14 -9.40
C GLY A 42 7.42 -12.71 -9.25
N THR A 43 6.63 -13.47 -8.49
CA THR A 43 5.23 -13.14 -8.21
C THR A 43 5.07 -11.80 -7.50
N GLN A 44 5.96 -11.46 -6.56
CA GLN A 44 5.90 -10.16 -5.88
C GLN A 44 6.21 -8.99 -6.83
N VAL A 45 7.17 -9.19 -7.76
CA VAL A 45 7.50 -8.22 -8.81
C VAL A 45 6.36 -8.09 -9.81
N ASP A 46 5.76 -9.21 -10.21
CA ASP A 46 4.62 -9.24 -11.12
C ASP A 46 3.42 -8.49 -10.52
N ASP A 47 3.11 -8.72 -9.25
CA ASP A 47 2.06 -8.00 -8.53
C ASP A 47 2.34 -6.51 -8.44
N GLY A 48 3.58 -6.10 -8.09
CA GLY A 48 3.95 -4.68 -8.06
C GLY A 48 3.87 -4.02 -9.45
N THR A 49 4.23 -4.76 -10.50
CA THR A 49 4.10 -4.32 -11.89
C THR A 49 2.64 -4.22 -12.31
N LEU A 50 1.78 -5.14 -11.86
CA LEU A 50 0.35 -5.09 -12.08
C LEU A 50 -0.29 -3.90 -11.36
N GLU A 51 0.03 -3.66 -10.09
CA GLU A 51 -0.41 -2.47 -9.34
C GLU A 51 -0.06 -1.18 -10.08
N ALA A 52 1.18 -1.05 -10.55
CA ALA A 52 1.63 0.12 -11.29
C ALA A 52 0.90 0.30 -12.63
N ARG A 53 0.68 -0.79 -13.39
CA ARG A 53 -0.07 -0.74 -14.65
C ARG A 53 -1.53 -0.37 -14.44
N VAL A 54 -2.19 -0.96 -13.44
CA VAL A 54 -3.58 -0.62 -13.10
C VAL A 54 -3.67 0.84 -12.68
N SER A 55 -2.82 1.30 -11.77
CA SER A 55 -2.75 2.71 -11.35
C SER A 55 -2.53 3.63 -12.56
N GLY A 56 -1.63 3.26 -13.47
CA GLY A 56 -1.37 4.00 -14.70
C GLY A 56 -2.59 4.11 -15.62
N GLN A 57 -3.42 3.07 -15.74
CA GLN A 57 -4.65 3.12 -16.55
C GLN A 57 -5.76 3.93 -15.86
N LEU A 58 -5.92 3.78 -14.55
CA LEU A 58 -6.87 4.59 -13.77
C LEU A 58 -6.56 6.08 -13.88
N ASN A 59 -5.28 6.46 -13.82
CA ASN A 59 -4.83 7.84 -13.91
C ASN A 59 -5.02 8.50 -15.29
N LYS A 60 -5.33 7.72 -16.34
CA LYS A 60 -5.66 8.26 -17.67
C LYS A 60 -7.11 8.75 -17.75
N ASP A 61 -7.99 8.21 -16.93
CA ASP A 61 -9.37 8.70 -16.82
C ASP A 61 -9.38 9.96 -15.94
N LYS A 62 -9.89 11.05 -16.50
CA LYS A 62 -9.84 12.39 -15.88
C LYS A 62 -10.70 12.48 -14.62
N ASP A 63 -11.79 11.74 -14.56
CA ASP A 63 -12.74 11.79 -13.45
C ASP A 63 -12.24 10.89 -12.32
N ILE A 64 -11.73 9.70 -12.66
CA ILE A 64 -11.15 8.74 -11.71
C ILE A 64 -9.87 9.28 -11.09
N LYS A 65 -9.02 9.99 -11.85
CA LYS A 65 -7.78 10.61 -11.35
C LYS A 65 -8.01 11.58 -10.18
N GLN A 66 -9.20 12.19 -10.10
CA GLN A 66 -9.55 13.11 -9.01
C GLN A 66 -10.03 12.38 -7.74
N GLN A 67 -10.34 11.10 -7.86
CA GLN A 67 -10.78 10.25 -6.76
C GLN A 67 -9.56 9.60 -6.07
N ARG A 68 -9.78 9.10 -4.85
CA ARG A 68 -8.78 8.28 -4.14
C ARG A 68 -9.10 6.81 -4.37
N ILE A 69 -8.65 6.25 -5.49
CA ILE A 69 -8.80 4.82 -5.77
C ILE A 69 -7.40 4.18 -5.81
N ILE A 70 -7.17 3.24 -4.91
CA ILE A 70 -5.86 2.58 -4.71
C ILE A 70 -5.98 1.13 -5.16
N PRO A 71 -5.27 0.72 -6.21
CA PRO A 71 -5.18 -0.68 -6.59
C PRO A 71 -4.14 -1.41 -5.73
N VAL A 72 -4.51 -2.58 -5.23
CA VAL A 72 -3.64 -3.50 -4.51
C VAL A 72 -3.71 -4.86 -5.21
N ALA A 73 -2.58 -5.39 -5.66
CA ALA A 73 -2.51 -6.70 -6.29
C ALA A 73 -2.00 -7.76 -5.31
N TYR A 74 -2.50 -8.97 -5.50
CA TYR A 74 -2.04 -10.17 -4.83
C TYR A 74 -2.29 -11.40 -5.71
N GLN A 75 -1.22 -12.00 -6.25
CA GLN A 75 -1.26 -13.14 -7.18
C GLN A 75 -2.20 -12.91 -8.37
N GLY A 76 -2.05 -11.77 -9.06
CA GLY A 76 -2.87 -11.43 -10.23
C GLY A 76 -4.30 -10.97 -9.92
N LYS A 77 -4.77 -11.07 -8.68
CA LYS A 77 -6.05 -10.51 -8.23
C LYS A 77 -5.86 -9.09 -7.77
N VAL A 78 -6.74 -8.18 -8.21
CA VAL A 78 -6.69 -6.76 -7.91
C VAL A 78 -7.83 -6.40 -6.96
N LEU A 79 -7.48 -5.78 -5.84
CA LEU A 79 -8.41 -5.15 -4.92
C LEU A 79 -8.36 -3.63 -5.14
N LEU A 80 -9.49 -3.02 -5.46
CA LEU A 80 -9.66 -1.58 -5.51
C LEU A 80 -10.28 -1.10 -4.20
N ILE A 81 -9.59 -0.21 -3.49
CA ILE A 81 -10.05 0.40 -2.23
C ILE A 81 -9.93 1.91 -2.30
N GLY A 82 -10.57 2.60 -1.36
CA GLY A 82 -10.52 4.05 -1.23
C GLY A 82 -11.90 4.68 -1.35
N GLN A 83 -11.96 5.89 -1.89
CA GLN A 83 -13.18 6.69 -1.96
C GLN A 83 -13.38 7.29 -3.36
N ALA A 84 -14.63 7.30 -3.79
CA ALA A 84 -15.09 8.02 -4.96
C ALA A 84 -16.39 8.76 -4.65
N GLU A 85 -16.56 9.95 -5.21
CA GLU A 85 -17.77 10.77 -5.00
C GLU A 85 -19.05 10.05 -5.49
N ASP A 86 -18.91 9.22 -6.53
CA ASP A 86 -19.99 8.45 -7.12
C ASP A 86 -19.58 6.98 -7.38
N LEU A 87 -20.46 6.03 -7.07
CA LEU A 87 -20.20 4.60 -7.23
C LEU A 87 -20.08 4.16 -8.71
N SER A 88 -20.57 4.96 -9.66
CA SER A 88 -20.31 4.76 -11.09
C SER A 88 -18.84 4.93 -11.45
N LEU A 89 -18.11 5.84 -10.79
CA LEU A 89 -16.67 5.98 -10.96
C LEU A 89 -15.93 4.76 -10.43
N ALA A 90 -16.35 4.22 -9.28
CA ALA A 90 -15.83 2.97 -8.75
C ALA A 90 -16.08 1.78 -9.70
N ARG A 91 -17.29 1.71 -10.31
CA ARG A 91 -17.62 0.67 -11.30
C ARG A 91 -16.77 0.80 -12.56
N ARG A 92 -16.58 2.03 -13.07
CA ARG A 92 -15.70 2.29 -14.21
C ARG A 92 -14.25 1.93 -13.89
N ALA A 93 -13.76 2.27 -12.69
CA ALA A 93 -12.43 1.89 -12.24
C ALA A 93 -12.24 0.36 -12.23
N LYS A 94 -13.26 -0.39 -11.78
CA LYS A 94 -13.28 -1.86 -11.86
C LYS A 94 -13.17 -2.35 -13.31
N GLU A 95 -13.94 -1.78 -14.22
CA GLU A 95 -13.90 -2.16 -15.64
C GLU A 95 -12.54 -1.86 -16.30
N ILE A 96 -11.91 -0.74 -15.95
CA ILE A 96 -10.56 -0.40 -16.42
C ILE A 96 -9.54 -1.40 -15.87
N ALA A 97 -9.55 -1.66 -14.56
CA ALA A 97 -8.63 -2.58 -13.90
C ALA A 97 -8.75 -4.01 -14.45
N ALA A 98 -9.98 -4.45 -14.76
CA ALA A 98 -10.25 -5.78 -15.31
C ALA A 98 -9.69 -5.99 -16.73
N LYS A 99 -9.46 -4.91 -17.48
CA LYS A 99 -8.88 -4.96 -18.83
C LYS A 99 -7.36 -4.86 -18.86
N VAL A 100 -6.71 -4.69 -17.71
CA VAL A 100 -5.26 -4.63 -17.62
C VAL A 100 -4.69 -6.04 -17.72
N ASP A 101 -3.70 -6.24 -18.62
CA ASP A 101 -3.11 -7.57 -18.83
C ASP A 101 -2.52 -8.12 -17.53
N GLY A 102 -2.81 -9.37 -17.20
CA GLY A 102 -2.37 -10.01 -15.96
C GLY A 102 -3.32 -9.80 -14.78
N THR A 103 -4.41 -9.04 -14.94
CA THR A 103 -5.52 -9.05 -13.99
C THR A 103 -6.34 -10.33 -14.18
N GLU A 104 -6.42 -11.17 -13.15
CA GLU A 104 -7.28 -12.36 -13.12
C GLU A 104 -8.69 -12.01 -12.64
N LEU A 105 -8.79 -11.24 -11.55
CA LEU A 105 -10.05 -10.89 -10.90
C LEU A 105 -9.94 -9.52 -10.25
N VAL A 106 -11.06 -8.77 -10.23
CA VAL A 106 -11.13 -7.46 -9.58
C VAL A 106 -12.20 -7.45 -8.49
N TYR A 107 -11.75 -7.23 -7.25
CA TYR A 107 -12.59 -6.91 -6.09
C TYR A 107 -12.72 -5.40 -6.00
N ASN A 108 -13.94 -4.89 -5.92
CA ASN A 108 -14.21 -3.45 -5.82
C ASN A 108 -14.79 -3.13 -4.45
N GLU A 109 -13.95 -2.58 -3.59
CA GLU A 109 -14.26 -2.16 -2.22
C GLU A 109 -14.08 -0.64 -2.05
N VAL A 110 -14.20 0.12 -3.15
CA VAL A 110 -14.26 1.58 -3.09
C VAL A 110 -15.58 2.00 -2.44
N ARG A 111 -15.50 2.89 -1.45
CA ARG A 111 -16.67 3.44 -0.75
C ARG A 111 -17.09 4.76 -1.38
N GLN A 112 -18.38 5.05 -1.36
CA GLN A 112 -18.84 6.38 -1.76
C GLN A 112 -18.43 7.41 -0.70
N GLY A 113 -17.74 8.47 -1.10
CA GLY A 113 -17.27 9.51 -0.19
C GLY A 113 -16.14 10.35 -0.76
N THR A 114 -15.71 11.33 0.03
CA THR A 114 -14.54 12.16 -0.30
C THR A 114 -13.24 11.46 0.12
N PRO A 115 -12.11 11.77 -0.53
CA PRO A 115 -10.79 11.29 -0.09
C PRO A 115 -10.53 11.56 1.39
N ILE A 116 -9.97 10.58 2.09
CA ILE A 116 -9.58 10.72 3.50
C ILE A 116 -8.46 11.77 3.68
N ASP A 117 -8.46 12.41 4.84
CA ASP A 117 -7.43 13.35 5.25
C ASP A 117 -6.15 12.65 5.76
N LEU A 118 -5.09 13.44 5.95
CA LEU A 118 -3.82 12.92 6.47
C LEU A 118 -3.94 12.35 7.88
N GLY A 119 -4.87 12.88 8.70
CA GLY A 119 -5.12 12.40 10.05
C GLY A 119 -5.70 10.98 10.05
N THR A 120 -6.67 10.72 9.18
CA THR A 120 -7.26 9.40 8.99
C THR A 120 -6.26 8.42 8.39
N ALA A 121 -5.51 8.82 7.36
CA ALA A 121 -4.45 7.98 6.81
C ALA A 121 -3.38 7.60 7.84
N SER A 122 -3.04 8.51 8.77
CA SER A 122 -2.12 8.25 9.87
C SER A 122 -2.69 7.24 10.88
N LYS A 123 -3.99 7.34 11.19
CA LYS A 123 -4.69 6.36 12.03
C LYS A 123 -4.70 4.98 11.35
N ASP A 124 -4.94 4.91 10.05
CA ASP A 124 -4.93 3.66 9.28
C ASP A 124 -3.55 2.99 9.27
N ALA A 125 -2.48 3.78 9.15
CA ALA A 125 -1.11 3.26 9.27
C ALA A 125 -0.84 2.67 10.66
N TRP A 126 -1.35 3.34 11.71
CA TRP A 126 -1.26 2.83 13.08
C TRP A 126 -2.07 1.54 13.29
N ILE A 127 -3.32 1.49 12.77
CA ILE A 127 -4.17 0.29 12.80
C ILE A 127 -3.47 -0.86 12.07
N THR A 128 -2.96 -0.61 10.87
CA THR A 128 -2.20 -1.61 10.08
C THR A 128 -1.03 -2.16 10.87
N THR A 129 -0.26 -1.29 11.53
CA THR A 129 0.88 -1.69 12.37
C THR A 129 0.42 -2.56 13.53
N LYS A 130 -0.65 -2.15 14.23
CA LYS A 130 -1.22 -2.91 15.35
C LYS A 130 -1.70 -4.30 14.92
N VAL A 131 -2.37 -4.41 13.77
CA VAL A 131 -2.84 -5.68 13.22
C VAL A 131 -1.65 -6.57 12.86
N ARG A 132 -0.63 -6.03 12.17
CA ARG A 132 0.59 -6.77 11.83
C ARG A 132 1.32 -7.27 13.08
N SER A 133 1.44 -6.44 14.12
CA SER A 133 2.05 -6.86 15.39
C SER A 133 1.29 -8.03 16.03
N LYS A 134 -0.05 -8.02 16.00
CA LYS A 134 -0.85 -9.14 16.51
C LYS A 134 -0.67 -10.42 15.69
N LEU A 135 -0.59 -10.30 14.36
CA LEU A 135 -0.34 -11.44 13.49
C LEU A 135 1.07 -12.02 13.70
N LEU A 136 2.06 -11.18 13.99
CA LEU A 136 3.43 -11.62 14.29
C LEU A 136 3.51 -12.47 15.57
N THR A 137 2.63 -12.19 16.54
CA THR A 137 2.55 -12.95 17.79
C THR A 137 1.59 -14.14 17.73
N SER A 138 1.01 -14.43 16.56
CA SER A 138 0.04 -15.52 16.41
C SER A 138 0.73 -16.81 15.96
N ASP A 139 0.48 -17.91 16.68
CA ASP A 139 0.98 -19.23 16.30
C ASP A 139 0.13 -19.91 15.22
N ALA A 140 -1.11 -19.44 15.00
CA ALA A 140 -2.05 -20.05 14.07
C ALA A 140 -1.83 -19.60 12.61
N VAL A 141 -1.38 -18.37 12.39
CA VAL A 141 -1.21 -17.80 11.06
C VAL A 141 0.13 -17.08 10.98
N LYS A 142 0.97 -17.46 10.02
CA LYS A 142 2.22 -16.75 9.76
C LYS A 142 1.90 -15.37 9.22
N SER A 143 2.28 -14.32 9.96
CA SER A 143 2.10 -12.91 9.57
C SER A 143 2.59 -12.61 8.14
N ALA A 144 3.66 -13.28 7.72
CA ALA A 144 4.24 -13.08 6.40
C ALA A 144 3.39 -13.59 5.22
N ASN A 145 2.43 -14.47 5.48
CA ASN A 145 1.50 -14.96 4.47
C ASN A 145 0.34 -13.98 4.22
N ILE A 146 0.17 -12.98 5.10
CA ILE A 146 -0.97 -12.06 5.09
C ILE A 146 -0.50 -10.63 4.80
N LYS A 147 -0.87 -10.09 3.64
CA LYS A 147 -0.78 -8.67 3.31
C LYS A 147 -1.93 -7.93 4.00
N VAL A 148 -1.59 -7.07 4.95
CA VAL A 148 -2.55 -6.22 5.68
C VAL A 148 -2.54 -4.82 5.08
N ILE A 149 -3.73 -4.31 4.73
CA ILE A 149 -3.98 -2.92 4.32
C ILE A 149 -5.15 -2.38 5.14
N THR A 150 -5.08 -1.11 5.53
CA THR A 150 -6.21 -0.39 6.16
C THR A 150 -6.52 0.83 5.34
N GLU A 151 -7.81 1.10 5.09
CA GLU A 151 -8.28 2.30 4.41
C GLU A 151 -9.58 2.77 5.05
N ASN A 152 -9.59 4.01 5.53
CA ASN A 152 -10.70 4.63 6.25
C ASN A 152 -11.25 3.77 7.41
N GLY A 153 -10.35 3.18 8.19
CA GLY A 153 -10.69 2.28 9.31
C GLY A 153 -11.14 0.86 8.92
N GLU A 154 -11.30 0.55 7.64
CA GLU A 154 -11.61 -0.79 7.14
C GLU A 154 -10.32 -1.58 6.87
N ILE A 155 -10.22 -2.81 7.38
CA ILE A 155 -9.02 -3.64 7.29
C ILE A 155 -9.23 -4.73 6.24
N PHE A 156 -8.33 -4.75 5.25
CA PHE A 156 -8.27 -5.76 4.20
C PHE A 156 -7.10 -6.70 4.45
N LEU A 157 -7.40 -8.00 4.57
CA LEU A 157 -6.42 -9.06 4.75
C LEU A 157 -6.38 -9.91 3.48
N LEU A 158 -5.25 -9.91 2.78
CA LEU A 158 -5.04 -10.70 1.57
C LEU A 158 -3.95 -11.72 1.86
N GLY A 159 -4.20 -12.97 1.51
CA GLY A 159 -3.23 -14.01 1.78
C GLY A 159 -3.73 -15.37 1.34
N VAL A 160 -2.81 -16.33 1.36
CA VAL A 160 -3.14 -17.75 1.28
C VAL A 160 -2.93 -18.32 2.68
N VAL A 161 -3.97 -18.98 3.21
CA VAL A 161 -3.95 -19.62 4.53
C VAL A 161 -3.82 -21.13 4.39
#